data_AF-A0A6P1PXD5-F1
#
_entry.id   AF-A0A6P1PXD5-F1
#
_cell.length_a   1.000
_cell.length_b   1.000
_cell.length_c   1.000
_cell.angle_alpha   90.00
_cell.angle_beta   90.00
_cell.angle_gamma   90.00
#
_symmetry.space_group_name_H-M   'P 1'
#
loop_
_entity.id
_entity.type
_entity.pdbx_description
1 polymer ?
#
loop_
_entity_poly.entity_id
_entity_poly.type
_entity_poly.pdbx_seq_one_letter_code
_entity_poly.pdbx_strand_id
1 'polypeptide(L)'
;MKIITVLSITLVLTLILCVYFAYLAIDSSITLTYINASMDSEVRARVILTDLIKNEWIGKSQSEIYDKLEAEAIKNPEKNIVLKKTEKVIEYDNFNFHFEKGVLKDIQ
;
A
#
# COMPACT_ATOMS: atom_id res chain seq x y z
N MET A 1 14.95 -50.91 31.06
CA MET A 1 13.85 -50.82 30.07
C MET A 1 13.03 -49.54 30.20
N LYS A 2 12.39 -49.24 31.35
CA LYS A 2 11.53 -48.04 31.52
C LYS A 2 12.14 -46.70 31.06
N ILE A 3 13.38 -46.41 31.46
CA ILE A 3 14.08 -45.15 31.11
C ILE A 3 14.30 -45.04 29.59
N ILE A 4 14.64 -46.14 28.92
CA ILE A 4 14.87 -46.16 27.47
C ILE A 4 13.57 -45.86 26.73
N THR A 5 12.45 -46.48 27.12
CA THR A 5 11.12 -46.17 26.57
C THR A 5 10.71 -44.72 26.79
N VAL A 6 10.97 -44.15 27.98
CA VAL A 6 10.66 -42.74 28.26
C VAL A 6 11.50 -41.82 27.37
N LEU A 7 12.80 -42.08 27.24
CA LEU A 7 13.68 -41.31 26.34
C LEU A 7 13.24 -41.41 24.87
N SER A 8 12.84 -42.59 24.40
CA SER A 8 12.33 -42.78 23.05
C SER A 8 11.03 -42.02 22.80
N ILE A 9 10.10 -42.02 23.76
CA ILE A 9 8.83 -41.27 23.67
C ILE A 9 9.10 -39.77 23.62
N THR A 10 9.97 -39.27 24.51
CA THR A 10 10.36 -37.85 24.53
C THR A 10 11.02 -37.45 23.21
N LEU A 11 11.90 -38.28 22.65
CA LEU A 11 12.55 -38.01 21.36
C LEU A 11 11.52 -37.88 20.23
N VAL A 12 10.54 -38.79 20.15
CA VAL A 12 9.49 -38.75 19.12
C VAL A 12 8.63 -37.50 19.28
N LEU A 13 8.24 -37.15 20.51
CA LEU A 13 7.49 -35.92 20.80
C LEU A 13 8.26 -34.66 20.39
N THR A 14 9.55 -34.59 20.71
CA THR A 14 10.41 -33.47 20.31
C THR A 14 10.52 -33.38 18.79
N LEU A 15 10.66 -34.51 18.09
CA LEU A 15 10.68 -34.55 16.62
C LEU A 15 9.40 -33.99 15.99
N ILE A 16 8.24 -34.42 16.50
CA ILE A 16 6.93 -33.93 16.04
C ILE A 16 6.83 -32.42 16.27
N LEU A 17 7.24 -31.95 17.44
CA LEU A 17 7.20 -30.54 17.80
C LEU A 17 8.13 -29.70 16.90
N CYS A 18 9.33 -30.21 16.59
CA CYS A 18 10.24 -29.57 15.64
C CYS A 18 9.62 -29.45 14.24
N VAL A 19 8.98 -30.50 13.74
CA VAL A 19 8.29 -30.47 12.43
C VAL A 19 7.14 -29.46 12.46
N TYR A 20 6.37 -29.40 13.54
CA TYR A 20 5.28 -28.43 13.70
C TYR A 20 5.79 -26.98 13.69
N PHE A 21 6.85 -26.68 14.44
CA PHE A 21 7.45 -25.34 14.44
C PHE A 21 8.07 -24.98 13.08
N ALA A 22 8.70 -25.94 12.39
CA ALA A 22 9.21 -25.72 11.05
C ALA A 22 8.07 -25.39 10.07
N TYR A 23 6.93 -26.10 10.15
CA TYR A 23 5.76 -25.80 9.35
C TYR A 23 5.22 -24.39 9.61
N LEU A 24 5.04 -24.00 10.88
CA LEU A 24 4.59 -22.65 11.25
C LEU A 24 5.56 -21.56 10.78
N ALA A 25 6.87 -21.80 10.85
CA ALA A 25 7.87 -20.86 10.36
C ALA A 25 7.77 -20.68 8.84
N ILE A 26 7.56 -21.78 8.10
CA ILE A 26 7.39 -21.72 6.64
C ILE A 26 6.10 -20.98 6.29
N ASP A 27 4.96 -21.35 6.88
CA ASP A 27 3.66 -20.74 6.60
C ASP A 27 3.64 -19.23 6.90
N SER A 28 4.21 -18.83 8.04
CA SER A 28 4.35 -17.41 8.38
C SER A 28 5.31 -16.66 7.45
N SER A 29 6.40 -17.28 7.01
CA SER A 29 7.32 -16.66 6.05
C SER A 29 6.70 -16.47 4.66
N ILE A 30 5.90 -17.42 4.18
CA ILE A 30 5.20 -17.32 2.90
C ILE A 30 4.16 -16.21 2.99
N THR A 31 3.34 -16.22 4.04
CA THR A 31 2.34 -15.19 4.29
C THR A 31 2.96 -13.79 4.35
N LEU A 32 4.06 -13.63 5.10
CA LEU A 32 4.78 -12.37 5.18
C LEU A 32 5.34 -11.93 3.81
N THR A 33 5.87 -12.88 3.04
CA THR A 33 6.41 -12.61 1.69
C THR A 33 5.32 -12.10 0.76
N TYR A 34 4.15 -12.73 0.75
CA TYR A 34 3.02 -12.30 -0.08
C TYR A 34 2.47 -10.95 0.35
N ILE A 35 2.33 -10.70 1.65
CA ILE A 35 1.89 -9.40 2.17
C ILE A 35 2.89 -8.32 1.73
N ASN A 36 4.18 -8.52 1.95
CA ASN A 36 5.20 -7.57 1.53
C ASN A 36 5.21 -7.34 0.02
N ALA A 37 5.10 -8.40 -0.79
CA ALA A 37 5.03 -8.26 -2.24
C ALA A 37 3.79 -7.48 -2.69
N SER A 38 2.63 -7.72 -2.06
CA SER A 38 1.41 -6.98 -2.35
C SER A 38 1.54 -5.51 -1.98
N MET A 39 2.02 -5.20 -0.77
CA MET A 39 2.28 -3.84 -0.32
C MET A 39 3.30 -3.12 -1.22
N ASP A 40 4.41 -3.78 -1.54
CA ASP A 40 5.44 -3.24 -2.44
C ASP A 40 4.87 -2.99 -3.84
N SER A 41 3.98 -3.85 -4.33
CA SER A 41 3.37 -3.68 -5.65
C SER A 41 2.40 -2.49 -5.68
N GLU A 42 1.57 -2.32 -4.65
CA GLU A 42 0.62 -1.21 -4.54
C GLU A 42 1.34 0.12 -4.36
N VAL A 43 2.34 0.17 -3.47
CA VAL A 43 3.17 1.36 -3.27
C VAL A 43 3.89 1.73 -4.55
N ARG A 44 4.50 0.76 -5.24
CA ARG A 44 5.21 1.01 -6.50
C ARG A 44 4.27 1.47 -7.61
N ALA A 45 3.09 0.87 -7.74
CA ALA A 45 2.09 1.30 -8.71
C ALA A 45 1.62 2.73 -8.43
N ARG A 46 1.34 3.06 -7.16
CA ARG A 46 1.00 4.42 -6.73
C ARG A 46 2.10 5.41 -7.09
N VAL A 47 3.36 5.12 -6.74
CA VAL A 47 4.50 6.01 -7.04
C VAL A 47 4.63 6.24 -8.55
N ILE A 48 4.60 5.18 -9.36
CA ILE A 48 4.73 5.29 -10.82
C ILE A 48 3.59 6.13 -11.41
N LEU A 49 2.34 5.91 -10.98
CA LEU A 49 1.19 6.67 -11.46
C LEU A 49 1.23 8.13 -11.00
N THR A 50 1.60 8.39 -9.75
CA THR A 50 1.78 9.75 -9.24
C THR A 50 2.87 10.48 -10.02
N ASP A 51 4.01 9.85 -10.28
CA ASP A 51 5.10 10.44 -11.06
C ASP A 51 4.67 10.72 -12.51
N LEU A 52 3.90 9.81 -13.11
CA LEU A 52 3.38 9.99 -14.46
C LEU A 52 2.42 11.18 -14.55
N ILE A 53 1.45 11.27 -13.63
CA ILE A 53 0.50 12.39 -13.55
C ILE A 53 1.26 13.69 -13.26
N LYS A 54 2.19 13.66 -12.31
CA LYS A 54 3.02 14.82 -11.95
C LYS A 54 3.79 15.34 -13.16
N ASN A 55 4.43 14.46 -13.93
CA ASN A 55 5.17 14.86 -15.13
C ASN A 55 4.27 15.48 -16.20
N GLU A 56 3.04 14.97 -16.37
CA GLU A 56 2.09 15.52 -17.34
C GLU A 56 1.48 16.85 -16.87
N TRP A 57 1.27 17.01 -15.56
CA TRP A 57 0.48 18.10 -15.00
C TRP A 57 1.31 19.23 -14.38
N ILE A 58 2.61 19.04 -14.17
CA ILE A 58 3.51 20.12 -13.74
C ILE A 58 3.35 21.32 -14.68
N GLY A 59 3.20 22.51 -14.07
CA GLY A 59 3.01 23.76 -14.82
C GLY A 59 1.56 24.06 -15.23
N LYS A 60 0.62 23.11 -15.09
CA LYS A 60 -0.81 23.39 -15.29
C LYS A 60 -1.37 24.26 -14.17
N SER A 61 -2.40 25.03 -14.51
CA SER A 61 -3.05 25.92 -13.54
C SER A 61 -3.88 25.15 -12.51
N GLN A 62 -4.04 25.73 -11.32
CA GLN A 62 -4.88 25.15 -10.29
C GLN A 62 -6.35 24.95 -10.73
N SER A 63 -6.90 25.88 -11.53
CA SER A 63 -8.27 25.74 -12.03
C SER A 63 -8.41 24.55 -12.97
N GLU A 64 -7.50 24.41 -13.93
CA GLU A 64 -7.54 23.32 -14.91
C GLU A 64 -7.48 21.94 -14.24
N ILE A 65 -6.64 21.81 -13.20
CA ILE A 65 -6.53 20.56 -12.44
C ILE A 65 -7.78 20.33 -11.58
N TYR A 66 -8.30 21.37 -10.92
CA TYR A 66 -9.50 21.26 -10.12
C TYR A 66 -10.70 20.79 -10.94
N ASP A 67 -10.93 21.40 -12.11
CA ASP A 67 -12.08 21.07 -12.96
C ASP A 67 -12.03 19.62 -13.45
N LYS A 68 -10.83 19.09 -13.73
CA LYS A 68 -10.62 17.68 -14.09
C LYS A 68 -10.94 16.73 -12.93
N LEU A 69 -10.47 17.06 -11.73
CA LEU A 69 -10.69 16.25 -10.53
C LEU A 69 -12.16 16.28 -10.10
N GLU A 70 -12.81 17.44 -10.19
CA GLU A 70 -14.24 17.60 -9.91
C GLU A 70 -15.10 16.79 -10.89
N ALA A 71 -14.78 16.84 -12.19
CA ALA A 71 -15.48 16.05 -13.19
C ALA A 71 -15.41 14.54 -12.90
N GLU A 72 -14.24 14.04 -12.45
CA GLU A 72 -14.09 12.62 -12.12
C GLU A 72 -14.82 12.25 -10.82
N ALA A 73 -14.82 13.13 -9.81
CA ALA A 73 -15.58 12.94 -8.57
C ALA A 73 -17.10 12.89 -8.83
N ILE A 74 -17.60 13.77 -9.72
CA ILE A 74 -19.01 13.77 -10.14
C ILE A 74 -19.36 12.52 -10.94
N LYS A 75 -18.45 12.04 -11.79
CA LYS A 75 -18.66 10.86 -12.62
C LYS A 75 -18.71 9.56 -11.83
N ASN A 76 -18.04 9.50 -10.67
CA ASN A 76 -17.95 8.31 -9.82
C ASN A 76 -18.46 8.61 -8.39
N PRO A 77 -19.74 8.95 -8.21
CA PRO A 77 -20.29 9.35 -6.91
C PRO A 77 -20.20 8.23 -5.87
N GLU A 78 -20.18 6.96 -6.30
CA GLU A 78 -20.07 5.79 -5.42
C GLU A 78 -18.74 5.69 -4.67
N LYS A 79 -17.70 6.37 -5.16
CA LYS A 79 -16.35 6.35 -4.58
C LYS A 79 -16.18 7.32 -3.42
N ASN A 80 -17.19 8.16 -3.13
CA ASN A 80 -17.16 9.17 -2.06
C ASN A 80 -15.86 9.99 -2.04
N ILE A 81 -15.41 10.42 -3.22
CA ILE A 81 -14.14 11.12 -3.40
C ILE A 81 -14.21 12.46 -2.65
N VAL A 82 -13.28 12.66 -1.71
CA VAL A 82 -13.13 13.94 -1.00
C VAL A 82 -12.38 14.90 -1.90
N LEU A 83 -13.03 15.97 -2.36
CA LEU A 83 -12.38 17.06 -3.09
C LEU A 83 -12.50 18.35 -2.29
N LYS A 84 -11.36 18.96 -1.95
CA LYS A 84 -11.30 20.27 -1.29
C LYS A 84 -10.25 21.14 -1.95
N LYS A 85 -10.50 22.44 -1.98
CA LYS A 85 -9.62 23.44 -2.58
C LYS A 85 -9.28 24.53 -1.57
N THR A 86 -8.00 24.83 -1.46
CA THR A 86 -7.45 25.98 -0.74
C THR A 86 -6.64 26.84 -1.72
N GLU A 87 -6.05 27.95 -1.25
CA GLU A 87 -5.25 28.83 -2.12
C GLU A 87 -4.01 28.17 -2.74
N LYS A 88 -3.42 27.17 -2.07
CA LYS A 88 -2.15 26.54 -2.49
C LYS A 88 -2.21 25.03 -2.61
N VAL A 89 -3.31 24.41 -2.19
CA VAL A 89 -3.45 22.96 -2.16
C VAL A 89 -4.84 22.57 -2.66
N ILE A 90 -4.89 21.53 -3.50
CA ILE A 90 -6.11 20.76 -3.74
C ILE A 90 -5.95 19.40 -3.06
N GLU A 91 -6.85 19.08 -2.15
CA GLU A 91 -6.95 17.75 -1.53
C GLU A 91 -7.92 16.92 -2.36
N TYR A 92 -7.47 15.75 -2.82
CA TYR A 92 -8.26 14.79 -3.58
C TYR A 92 -8.05 13.40 -2.98
N ASP A 93 -8.98 12.98 -2.12
CA ASP A 93 -8.89 11.77 -1.31
C ASP A 93 -7.54 11.68 -0.56
N ASN A 94 -6.68 10.73 -0.93
CA ASN A 94 -5.36 10.53 -0.31
C ASN A 94 -4.23 11.26 -1.05
N PHE A 95 -4.55 12.20 -1.95
CA PHE A 95 -3.57 12.96 -2.72
C PHE A 95 -3.70 14.47 -2.49
N ASN A 96 -2.56 15.14 -2.32
CA ASN A 96 -2.42 16.56 -2.13
C ASN A 96 -1.65 17.16 -3.30
N PHE A 97 -2.33 18.01 -4.07
CA PHE A 97 -1.73 18.73 -5.20
C PHE A 97 -1.27 20.10 -4.70
N HIS A 98 0.04 20.34 -4.75
CA HIS A 98 0.64 21.57 -4.25
C HIS A 98 0.91 22.54 -5.40
N PHE A 99 0.46 23.78 -5.22
CA PHE A 99 0.54 24.85 -6.21
C PHE A 99 1.46 25.96 -5.72
N GLU A 100 2.33 26.42 -6.62
CA GLU A 100 3.21 27.56 -6.40
C GLU A 100 3.02 28.55 -7.54
N LYS A 101 2.77 29.82 -7.23
CA LYS A 101 2.45 30.86 -8.24
C LYS A 101 1.29 30.48 -9.17
N GLY A 102 0.33 29.71 -8.66
CA GLY A 102 -0.87 29.28 -9.41
C GLY A 102 -0.68 28.07 -10.32
N VAL A 103 0.53 27.49 -10.37
CA VAL A 103 0.84 26.30 -11.17
C VAL A 103 1.22 25.10 -10.31
N LEU A 104 0.93 23.89 -10.80
CA LEU A 104 1.27 22.67 -10.09
C LEU A 104 2.78 22.51 -9.97
N LYS A 105 3.24 22.31 -8.73
CA LYS A 105 4.65 22.11 -8.37
C LYS A 105 4.92 20.67 -7.96
N ASP A 106 4.00 20.07 -7.19
CA ASP A 106 4.20 18.76 -6.59
C ASP A 106 2.85 18.05 -6.32
N ILE A 107 2.90 16.72 -6.20
CA ILE A 107 1.78 15.87 -5.79
C ILE A 107 2.29 14.93 -4.71
N GLN A 108 1.59 14.88 -3.56
CA GLN A 108 1.94 14.04 -2.41
C GLN A 108 0.78 13.12 -2.03
#